data_AF-G5SML3-F1
#
_entry.id   AF-G5SML3-F1
#
_cell.length_a   1.000
_cell.length_b   1.000
_cell.length_c   1.000
_cell.angle_alpha   90.00
_cell.angle_beta   90.00
_cell.angle_gamma   90.00
#
_symmetry.space_group_name_H-M   'P 1'
#
loop_
_entity.id
_entity.type
_entity.pdbx_description
1 polymer ?
#
loop_
_entity_poly.entity_id
_entity_poly.type
_entity_poly.pdbx_seq_one_letter_code
_entity_poly.pdbx_strand_id
1 'polypeptide(L)'
;MAIENRNQLSEIMNLAWQMVKRNGYTMSEALKVAWTNIKLLALLQKKIVEFYFKKTDGTLRQAFGTLKEGLIGEVKGTGRNLNDNLQVYWDTEKEEYRCFKKCNLVRFSK
;
A
#
# COMPACT_ATOMS: atom_id res chain seq x y z
N MET A 1 -6.37 -21.17 9.40
CA MET A 1 -7.17 -20.05 9.98
C MET A 1 -6.51 -19.35 11.17
N ALA A 2 -6.15 -20.00 12.28
CA ALA A 2 -5.58 -19.29 13.46
C ALA A 2 -4.12 -18.78 13.28
N ILE A 3 -3.35 -19.36 12.36
CA ILE A 3 -1.96 -18.96 12.08
C ILE A 3 -1.93 -17.74 11.14
N GLU A 4 -2.78 -17.73 10.13
CA GLU A 4 -2.95 -16.63 9.16
C GLU A 4 -3.31 -15.31 9.86
N ASN A 5 -4.27 -15.36 10.80
CA ASN A 5 -4.68 -14.20 11.58
C ASN A 5 -3.57 -13.69 12.51
N ARG A 6 -2.71 -14.58 13.05
CA ARG A 6 -1.57 -14.19 13.88
C ARG A 6 -0.48 -13.49 13.07
N ASN A 7 -0.21 -13.98 11.86
CA ASN A 7 0.77 -13.37 10.95
C ASN A 7 0.31 -11.97 10.53
N GLN A 8 -0.97 -11.81 10.18
CA GLN A 8 -1.52 -10.52 9.79
C GLN A 8 -1.45 -9.46 10.92
N LEU A 9 -1.76 -9.85 12.16
CA LEU A 9 -1.65 -8.92 13.29
C LEU A 9 -0.19 -8.50 13.54
N SER A 10 0.74 -9.44 13.43
CA SER A 10 2.18 -9.15 13.54
C SER A 10 2.64 -8.16 12.45
N GLU A 11 2.22 -8.36 11.20
CA GLU A 11 2.53 -7.44 10.10
C GLU A 11 1.98 -6.03 10.33
N ILE A 12 0.73 -5.92 10.79
CA ILE A 12 0.10 -4.65 11.11
C ILE A 12 0.85 -3.92 12.22
N MET A 13 1.21 -4.64 13.28
CA MET A 13 1.97 -4.07 14.41
C MET A 13 3.36 -3.61 13.97
N ASN A 14 4.06 -4.40 13.18
CA ASN A 14 5.38 -4.03 12.64
C ASN A 14 5.29 -2.80 11.75
N LEU A 15 4.31 -2.73 10.84
CA LEU A 15 4.10 -1.58 9.98
C LEU A 15 3.75 -0.32 10.79
N ALA A 16 2.85 -0.44 11.77
CA ALA A 16 2.50 0.68 12.64
C ALA A 16 3.72 1.16 13.45
N TRP A 17 4.51 0.25 14.01
CA TRP A 17 5.72 0.58 14.75
C TRP A 17 6.76 1.31 13.88
N GLN A 18 6.94 0.88 12.63
CA GLN A 18 7.81 1.59 11.69
C GLN A 18 7.34 3.02 11.44
N MET A 19 6.03 3.24 11.30
CA MET A 19 5.47 4.58 11.13
C MET A 19 5.65 5.46 12.37
N VAL A 20 5.48 4.89 13.57
CA VAL A 20 5.75 5.61 14.83
C VAL A 20 7.22 6.06 14.86
N LYS A 21 8.16 5.13 14.62
CA LYS A 21 9.60 5.39 14.71
C LYS A 21 10.13 6.35 13.64
N ARG A 22 9.62 6.28 12.41
CA ARG A 22 10.17 7.00 11.24
C ARG A 22 9.35 8.21 10.80
N ASN A 23 8.04 8.21 11.04
CA ASN A 23 7.13 9.22 10.54
C ASN A 23 6.52 10.09 11.64
N GLY A 24 6.74 9.76 12.92
CA GLY A 24 6.26 10.55 14.06
C GLY A 24 4.76 10.39 14.36
N TYR A 25 4.13 9.32 13.88
CA TYR A 25 2.73 9.02 14.23
C TYR A 25 2.59 8.60 15.68
N THR A 26 1.44 8.92 16.28
CA THR A 26 1.00 8.21 17.48
C THR A 26 0.68 6.76 17.12
N MET A 27 0.76 5.85 18.10
CA MET A 27 0.44 4.44 17.86
C MET A 27 -0.98 4.26 17.32
N SER A 28 -1.95 5.04 17.80
CA SER A 28 -3.34 4.96 17.34
C SER A 28 -3.50 5.33 15.86
N GLU A 29 -2.84 6.41 15.42
CA GLU A 29 -2.85 6.83 14.02
C GLU A 29 -2.15 5.80 13.13
N ALA A 30 -0.98 5.32 13.57
CA ALA A 30 -0.20 4.34 12.84
C ALA A 30 -0.98 3.03 12.64
N LEU A 31 -1.71 2.56 13.65
CA LEU A 31 -2.56 1.37 13.54
C LEU A 31 -3.70 1.58 12.53
N LYS A 32 -4.36 2.74 12.54
CA LYS A 32 -5.41 3.04 11.56
C LYS A 32 -4.87 2.98 10.14
N VAL A 33 -3.71 3.59 9.90
CA VAL A 33 -3.05 3.62 8.58
C VAL A 33 -2.55 2.22 8.18
N ALA A 34 -2.00 1.44 9.11
CA ALA A 34 -1.55 0.08 8.84
C ALA A 34 -2.74 -0.82 8.41
N TRP A 35 -3.86 -0.76 9.13
CA TRP A 35 -5.06 -1.49 8.79
C TRP A 35 -5.64 -1.09 7.42
N THR A 36 -5.64 0.20 7.09
CA THR A 36 -6.13 0.66 5.77
C THR A 36 -5.22 0.18 4.64
N ASN A 37 -3.90 0.14 4.84
CA ASN A 37 -2.96 -0.42 3.85
C ASN A 37 -3.21 -1.92 3.60
N ILE A 38 -3.39 -2.72 4.65
CA ILE A 38 -3.68 -4.16 4.48
C ILE A 38 -5.00 -4.39 3.74
N LYS A 39 -6.03 -3.59 4.04
CA LYS A 39 -7.31 -3.66 3.33
C LYS A 39 -7.16 -3.27 1.86
N LEU A 40 -6.42 -2.20 1.56
CA LEU A 40 -6.13 -1.79 0.20
C LEU A 40 -5.39 -2.89 -0.57
N LEU A 41 -4.34 -3.47 0.02
CA LEU A 41 -3.57 -4.55 -0.60
C LEU A 41 -4.46 -5.75 -0.96
N ALA A 42 -5.32 -6.17 -0.03
CA ALA A 42 -6.27 -7.25 -0.27
C ALA A 42 -7.27 -6.96 -1.40
N LEU A 43 -7.63 -5.68 -1.62
CA LEU A 43 -8.49 -5.27 -2.72
C LEU A 43 -7.73 -5.19 -4.04
N LEU A 44 -6.50 -4.67 -4.04
CA LEU A 44 -5.64 -4.58 -5.23
C LEU A 44 -5.39 -5.95 -5.85
N GLN A 45 -5.19 -6.98 -5.03
CA GLN A 45 -5.03 -8.37 -5.50
C GLN A 45 -6.27 -8.92 -6.22
N LYS A 46 -7.46 -8.34 -5.99
CA LYS A 46 -8.74 -8.85 -6.49
C LYS A 46 -9.31 -8.03 -7.65
N LYS A 47 -9.12 -6.71 -7.63
CA LYS A 47 -9.71 -5.76 -8.58
C LYS A 47 -8.85 -4.52 -8.78
N ILE A 48 -9.29 -3.68 -9.72
CA ILE A 48 -8.80 -2.30 -9.84
C ILE A 48 -9.45 -1.47 -8.73
N VAL A 49 -8.64 -0.71 -8.02
CA VAL A 49 -9.07 0.13 -6.89
C VAL A 49 -8.63 1.55 -7.14
N GLU A 50 -9.55 2.49 -6.93
CA GLU A 50 -9.25 3.91 -6.85
C GLU A 50 -8.76 4.25 -5.44
N PHE A 51 -7.63 4.92 -5.31
CA PHE A 51 -7.11 5.37 -4.02
C PHE A 51 -6.39 6.70 -4.11
N TYR A 52 -6.25 7.33 -2.95
CA TYR A 52 -5.68 8.65 -2.78
C TYR A 52 -4.53 8.60 -1.76
N PHE A 53 -3.40 9.19 -2.11
CA PHE A 53 -2.25 9.32 -1.22
C PHE A 53 -1.60 10.69 -1.32
N LYS A 54 -0.94 11.10 -0.23
CA LYS A 54 -0.20 12.36 -0.20
C LYS A 54 1.19 12.20 -0.83
N LYS A 55 1.54 13.06 -1.77
CA LYS A 55 2.89 13.13 -2.35
C LYS A 55 3.88 13.80 -1.39
N THR A 56 5.17 13.71 -1.71
CA THR A 56 6.25 14.36 -0.95
C THR A 56 6.19 15.89 -1.01
N ASP A 57 5.62 16.44 -2.09
CA ASP A 57 5.34 17.87 -2.25
C ASP A 57 4.09 18.34 -1.48
N GLY A 58 3.41 17.41 -0.79
CA GLY A 58 2.22 17.68 0.01
C GLY A 58 0.90 17.62 -0.74
N THR A 59 0.91 17.50 -2.07
CA THR A 59 -0.31 17.40 -2.88
C THR A 59 -0.99 16.04 -2.75
N LEU A 60 -2.30 16.00 -2.94
CA LEU A 60 -3.06 14.75 -2.98
C LEU A 60 -3.04 14.18 -4.41
N ARG A 61 -2.68 12.91 -4.54
CA ARG A 61 -2.72 12.18 -5.82
C ARG A 61 -3.82 11.12 -5.77
N GLN A 62 -4.67 11.13 -6.79
CA GLN A 62 -5.56 10.02 -7.14
C GLN A 62 -4.77 9.01 -7.99
N ALA A 63 -5.04 7.73 -7.80
CA ALA A 63 -4.48 6.65 -8.60
C ALA A 63 -5.50 5.51 -8.75
N PHE A 64 -5.46 4.84 -9.88
CA PHE A 64 -6.19 3.60 -10.13
C PHE A 64 -5.18 2.47 -10.29
N GLY A 65 -5.26 1.49 -9.40
CA GLY A 65 -4.24 0.44 -9.36
C GLY A 65 -4.78 -0.95 -9.15
N THR A 66 -3.96 -1.93 -9.50
CA THR A 66 -4.23 -3.35 -9.28
C THR A 66 -2.95 -4.15 -9.04
N LEU A 67 -3.10 -5.34 -8.46
CA LEU A 67 -2.09 -6.39 -8.35
C LEU A 67 -2.65 -7.73 -8.83
N LYS A 68 -3.80 -7.72 -9.51
CA LYS A 68 -4.44 -8.93 -10.01
C LYS A 68 -3.67 -9.44 -11.23
N GLU A 69 -3.22 -10.69 -11.16
CA GLU A 69 -2.62 -11.41 -12.28
C GLU A 69 -3.61 -11.46 -13.46
N GLY A 70 -3.16 -11.03 -14.64
CA GLY A 70 -3.99 -10.90 -15.85
C GLY A 70 -4.42 -9.46 -16.20
N LEU A 71 -4.34 -8.51 -15.28
CA LEU A 71 -4.53 -7.07 -15.57
C LEU A 71 -3.20 -6.29 -15.63
N ILE A 72 -2.09 -6.96 -15.31
CA ILE A 72 -0.74 -6.40 -15.34
C ILE A 72 -0.19 -6.62 -16.75
N GLY A 73 0.32 -5.55 -17.35
CA GLY A 73 0.93 -5.58 -18.70
C GLY A 73 2.37 -6.07 -18.70
N GLU A 74 3.09 -5.81 -19.79
CA GLU A 74 4.50 -6.18 -19.91
C GLU A 74 5.39 -5.40 -18.93
N VAL A 75 6.15 -6.15 -18.13
CA VAL A 75 7.02 -5.58 -17.10
C VAL A 75 8.40 -5.30 -17.69
N LYS A 76 8.74 -4.02 -17.84
CA LYS A 76 10.07 -3.60 -18.29
C LYS A 76 11.03 -3.49 -17.10
N GLY A 77 11.86 -4.52 -16.94
CA GLY A 77 12.97 -4.57 -15.98
C GLY A 77 12.68 -5.41 -14.74
N THR A 78 13.67 -6.17 -14.32
CA THR A 78 13.67 -7.02 -13.11
C THR A 78 14.77 -6.55 -12.17
N GLY A 79 14.52 -6.52 -10.85
CA GLY A 79 15.61 -6.44 -9.86
C GLY A 79 15.69 -5.22 -8.95
N ARG A 80 14.61 -4.45 -8.71
CA ARG A 80 14.61 -3.51 -7.58
C ARG A 80 14.26 -4.23 -6.29
N ASN A 81 15.13 -4.09 -5.28
CA ASN A 81 14.87 -4.57 -3.92
C ASN A 81 13.53 -4.00 -3.41
N LEU A 82 12.66 -4.87 -2.91
CA LEU A 82 11.43 -4.43 -2.27
C LEU A 82 11.78 -3.59 -1.03
N ASN A 83 11.20 -2.39 -0.97
CA ASN A 83 11.24 -1.57 0.22
C ASN A 83 9.92 -1.77 0.97
N ASP A 84 9.99 -2.37 2.16
CA ASP A 84 8.81 -2.73 2.96
C ASP A 84 7.92 -1.53 3.33
N ASN A 85 8.46 -0.31 3.32
CA ASN A 85 7.69 0.91 3.60
C ASN A 85 6.88 1.39 2.38
N LEU A 86 7.13 0.85 1.19
CA LEU A 86 6.45 1.22 -0.04
C LEU A 86 5.33 0.23 -0.34
N GLN A 87 4.18 0.75 -0.74
CA GLN A 87 3.13 -0.02 -1.38
C GLN A 87 3.33 0.07 -2.89
N VAL A 88 3.64 -1.07 -3.51
CA VAL A 88 3.73 -1.19 -4.98
C VAL A 88 2.35 -1.53 -5.54
N TYR A 89 2.05 -0.99 -6.71
CA TYR A 89 0.84 -1.28 -7.46
C TYR A 89 1.11 -1.11 -8.96
N TRP A 90 0.36 -1.83 -9.80
CA TRP A 90 0.29 -1.54 -11.23
C TRP A 90 -0.69 -0.40 -11.46
N ASP A 91 -0.23 0.72 -12.02
CA ASP A 91 -1.09 1.87 -12.35
C ASP A 91 -1.77 1.62 -13.70
N THR A 92 -3.08 1.46 -13.71
CA THR A 92 -3.82 1.11 -14.93
C THR A 92 -3.98 2.27 -15.91
N GLU A 93 -3.82 3.52 -15.45
CA GLU A 93 -3.88 4.70 -16.34
C GLU A 93 -2.53 4.98 -17.00
N LYS A 94 -1.45 4.45 -16.43
CA LYS A 94 -0.07 4.69 -16.88
C LYS A 94 0.62 3.46 -17.40
N GLU A 95 -0.01 2.30 -17.21
CA GLU A 95 0.48 1.00 -17.65
C GLU A 95 1.91 0.74 -17.18
N GLU A 96 2.19 1.11 -15.92
CA GLU A 96 3.50 0.93 -15.30
C GLU A 96 3.39 0.63 -13.81
N TYR A 97 4.40 -0.04 -13.26
CA TYR A 97 4.51 -0.20 -11.81
C TYR A 97 4.86 1.12 -11.14
N ARG A 98 4.07 1.48 -10.14
CA ARG A 98 4.31 2.63 -9.28
C ARG A 98 4.28 2.23 -7.82
N CYS A 99 4.71 3.16 -6.98
CA CYS A 99 4.67 2.97 -5.56
C CYS A 99 4.42 4.27 -4.82
N PHE A 100 3.92 4.14 -3.60
CA PHE A 100 3.79 5.23 -2.65
C PHE A 100 4.23 4.77 -1.26
N LYS A 101 4.59 5.70 -0.37
CA LYS A 101 4.91 5.35 1.03
C LYS A 101 3.62 4.93 1.74
N LYS A 102 3.59 3.77 2.38
CA LYS A 102 2.41 3.25 3.09
C LYS A 102 1.80 4.27 4.08
N CYS A 103 2.64 5.07 4.74
CA CYS A 103 2.19 6.13 5.66
C CYS A 103 1.37 7.22 4.96
N ASN A 104 1.56 7.42 3.66
CA ASN A 104 0.90 8.49 2.92
C ASN A 104 -0.49 8.12 2.41
N LEU A 105 -0.97 6.90 2.67
CA LEU A 105 -2.32 6.49 2.27
C LEU A 105 -3.36 7.35 2.99
N VAL A 106 -4.26 7.97 2.23
CA VAL A 106 -5.32 8.81 2.78
C VAL A 106 -6.64 8.06 2.80
N ARG A 107 -7.08 7.56 1.63
CA ARG A 107 -8.34 6.83 1.47
C ARG A 107 -8.35 6.00 0.19
N PHE A 108 -9.28 5.06 0.08
CA PHE A 108 -9.53 4.29 -1.13
C PHE A 108 -11.03 3.98 -1.28
N SER A 109 -11.47 3.78 -2.51
CA SER A 109 -12.83 3.35 -2.84
C SER A 109 -12.97 1.86 -2.54
N LYS A 110 -14.06 1.47 -1.87
CA LYS A 110 -14.29 0.11 -1.39
C LYS A 110 -14.74 -0.84 -2.50
#